data_AF-A0A3B8NUZ0-F1
#
_entry.id   AF-A0A3B8NUZ0-F1
#
_cell.length_a   1.000
_cell.length_b   1.000
_cell.length_c   1.000
_cell.angle_alpha   90.00
_cell.angle_beta   90.00
_cell.angle_gamma   90.00
#
_symmetry.space_group_name_H-M   'P 1'
#
loop_
_entity.id
_entity.type
_entity.pdbx_description
1 polymer ?
#
loop_
_entity_poly.entity_id
_entity_poly.type
_entity_poly.pdbx_seq_one_letter_code
_entity_poly.pdbx_strand_id
1 'polypeptide(L)'
;MARLANTAGFDLPTYDSMAAIGATGDPENAYAAGKTIGNYLKEYGFSVDFAPVADANTNPNNQVIGDRAFSNDPQTVSRMVSA
;
A
#
# COMPACT_ATOMS: atom_id res chain seq x y z
N MET A 1 4.48 0.82 0.32
CA MET A 1 5.07 2.13 0.69
C MET A 1 4.37 3.25 -0.06
N ALA A 2 3.98 4.31 0.65
CA ALA A 2 3.49 5.56 0.06
C ALA A 2 4.65 6.34 -0.59
N ARG A 3 4.47 6.86 -1.82
CA ARG A 3 5.57 7.51 -2.57
C ARG A 3 5.94 8.89 -2.04
N LEU A 4 4.96 9.76 -1.80
CA LEU A 4 5.22 11.13 -1.34
C LEU A 4 5.69 11.16 0.11
N ALA A 5 5.04 10.40 1.00
CA ALA A 5 5.38 10.38 2.42
C ALA A 5 6.80 9.87 2.73
N ASN A 6 7.43 9.16 1.80
CA ASN A 6 8.81 8.67 1.94
C ASN A 6 9.84 9.50 1.15
N THR A 7 9.48 10.70 0.68
CA THR A 7 10.38 11.58 -0.08
C THR A 7 10.80 12.79 0.75
N ALA A 8 12.10 13.08 0.79
CA ALA A 8 12.62 14.29 1.43
C ALA A 8 11.99 15.55 0.77
N GLY A 9 11.24 16.31 1.56
CA GLY A 9 10.50 17.51 1.10
C GLY A 9 9.00 17.49 1.39
N PHE A 10 8.45 16.37 1.86
CA PHE A 10 7.07 16.26 2.30
C PHE A 10 6.99 15.90 3.79
N ASP A 11 6.25 16.69 4.56
CA ASP A 11 5.93 16.38 5.96
C ASP A 11 4.54 15.72 6.00
N LEU A 12 4.53 14.40 5.83
CA LEU A 12 3.30 13.60 5.67
C LEU A 12 3.32 12.37 6.57
N PRO A 13 2.13 11.87 7.00
CA PRO A 13 2.04 10.63 7.72
C PRO A 13 2.68 9.48 6.93
N THR A 14 3.61 8.77 7.56
CA THR A 14 4.25 7.59 7.00
C THR A 14 3.44 6.34 7.32
N TYR A 15 3.59 5.33 6.45
CA TYR A 15 2.96 4.02 6.60
C TYR A 15 4.03 2.96 6.47
N ASP A 16 3.83 1.86 7.19
CA ASP A 16 4.59 0.65 6.94
C ASP A 16 4.37 0.15 5.50
N SER A 17 5.17 -0.86 5.12
CA SER A 17 5.02 -1.50 3.83
C SER A 17 3.61 -2.08 3.66
N MET A 18 3.19 -2.30 2.40
CA MET A 18 1.88 -2.95 2.17
C MET A 18 1.93 -4.38 2.70
N ALA A 19 3.10 -5.03 2.68
CA ALA A 19 3.30 -6.33 3.33
C ALA A 19 3.07 -6.29 4.85
N ALA A 20 3.50 -5.23 5.54
CA ALA A 20 3.24 -5.08 6.98
C ALA A 20 1.75 -4.88 7.27
N ILE A 21 1.06 -4.07 6.47
CA ILE A 21 -0.41 -3.91 6.56
C ILE A 21 -1.09 -5.26 6.27
N GLY A 22 -0.65 -5.98 5.24
CA GLY A 22 -1.18 -7.29 4.89
C GLY A 22 -0.97 -8.34 5.98
N ALA A 23 0.16 -8.28 6.70
CA ALA A 23 0.45 -9.15 7.83
C ALA A 23 -0.50 -8.96 9.03
N THR A 24 -1.20 -7.81 9.11
CA THR A 24 -2.26 -7.62 10.12
C THR A 24 -3.50 -8.49 9.85
N GLY A 25 -3.72 -8.92 8.60
CA GLY A 25 -4.86 -9.73 8.20
C GLY A 25 -6.21 -9.00 8.15
N ASP A 26 -6.24 -7.71 8.50
CA ASP A 26 -7.42 -6.86 8.59
C ASP A 26 -7.50 -5.83 7.43
N PRO A 27 -8.47 -5.97 6.50
CA PRO A 27 -8.68 -5.05 5.39
C PRO A 27 -8.95 -3.60 5.81
N GLU A 28 -9.50 -3.34 7.00
CA GLU A 28 -9.75 -1.96 7.45
C GLU A 28 -8.46 -1.16 7.61
N ASN A 29 -7.34 -1.82 7.93
CA ASN A 29 -6.03 -1.18 7.95
C ASN A 29 -5.57 -0.76 6.54
N ALA A 30 -5.89 -1.55 5.52
CA ALA A 30 -5.61 -1.20 4.13
C ALA A 30 -6.47 -0.03 3.67
N TYR A 31 -7.76 -0.02 4.01
CA TYR A 31 -8.66 1.10 3.73
C TYR A 31 -8.19 2.40 4.41
N ALA A 32 -7.85 2.34 5.70
CA ALA A 32 -7.38 3.50 6.46
C ALA A 32 -6.09 4.11 5.87
N ALA A 33 -5.15 3.25 5.46
CA ALA A 33 -3.94 3.69 4.76
C ALA A 33 -4.28 4.36 3.43
N GLY A 34 -5.12 3.72 2.59
CA GLY A 34 -5.55 4.25 1.30
C GLY A 34 -6.28 5.60 1.43
N LYS A 35 -7.17 5.73 2.40
CA LYS A 35 -7.91 6.97 2.69
C LYS A 35 -6.98 8.12 3.03
N THR A 36 -6.02 7.89 3.92
CA THR A 36 -5.09 8.96 4.29
C THR A 36 -4.15 9.31 3.15
N ILE A 37 -3.69 8.31 2.38
CA ILE A 37 -2.88 8.52 1.18
C ILE A 37 -3.64 9.39 0.17
N GLY A 38 -4.89 9.04 -0.13
CA GLY A 38 -5.74 9.81 -1.03
C GLY A 38 -5.99 11.25 -0.55
N ASN A 39 -6.15 11.46 0.76
CA ASN A 39 -6.38 12.79 1.32
C ASN A 39 -5.19 13.73 1.06
N TYR A 40 -3.97 13.34 1.41
CA TYR A 40 -2.83 14.23 1.16
C TYR A 40 -2.55 14.37 -0.34
N LEU A 41 -2.77 13.32 -1.16
CA LEU A 41 -2.60 13.43 -2.61
C LEU A 41 -3.53 14.48 -3.20
N LYS A 42 -4.78 14.50 -2.73
CA LYS A 42 -5.77 15.51 -3.10
C LYS A 42 -5.33 16.92 -2.69
N GLU A 43 -4.76 17.09 -1.50
CA GLU A 43 -4.26 18.40 -1.02
C GLU A 43 -3.13 18.95 -1.91
N TYR A 44 -2.28 18.08 -2.46
CA TYR A 44 -1.25 18.45 -3.45
C TYR A 44 -1.76 18.53 -4.89
N GLY A 45 -3.07 18.36 -5.12
CA GLY A 45 -3.69 18.50 -6.44
C GLY A 45 -3.66 17.25 -7.32
N PHE A 46 -3.28 16.09 -6.79
CA PHE A 46 -3.37 14.82 -7.52
C PHE A 46 -4.79 14.24 -7.45
N SER A 47 -5.26 13.72 -8.57
CA SER A 47 -6.59 13.08 -8.69
C SER A 47 -6.52 11.56 -8.95
N VAL A 48 -5.32 11.01 -9.17
CA VAL A 48 -5.09 9.60 -9.47
C VAL A 48 -3.90 9.10 -8.68
N ASP A 49 -4.04 7.93 -8.06
CA ASP A 49 -2.93 7.13 -7.54
C ASP A 49 -2.90 5.78 -8.26
N PHE A 50 -1.71 5.34 -8.68
CA PHE A 50 -1.49 4.01 -9.25
C PHE A 50 -1.25 3.00 -8.13
N ALA A 51 -2.29 2.80 -7.35
CA ALA A 51 -2.41 1.92 -6.20
C ALA A 51 -3.83 1.34 -6.16
N PRO A 52 -4.07 0.22 -5.47
CA PRO A 52 -3.10 -0.62 -4.78
C PRO A 52 -2.29 -1.53 -5.72
N VAL A 53 -1.22 -2.14 -5.22
CA VAL A 53 -0.53 -3.26 -5.89
C VAL A 53 -1.33 -4.53 -5.60
N ALA A 54 -1.86 -5.17 -6.64
CA ALA A 54 -2.66 -6.40 -6.55
C ALA A 54 -1.85 -7.68 -6.84
N ASP A 55 -0.53 -7.56 -6.98
CA ASP A 55 0.35 -8.72 -7.17
C ASP A 55 0.43 -9.55 -5.88
N ALA A 56 0.36 -10.88 -6.01
CA ALA A 56 0.73 -11.80 -4.93
C ALA A 56 2.20 -12.18 -5.08
N ASN A 57 3.01 -11.92 -4.04
CA ASN A 57 4.45 -12.16 -4.09
C ASN A 57 4.80 -13.64 -3.84
N THR A 58 4.31 -14.53 -4.72
CA THR A 58 4.46 -15.99 -4.61
C THR A 58 5.87 -16.48 -4.93
N ASN A 59 6.64 -15.72 -5.71
CA ASN A 59 8.04 -16.02 -6.00
C ASN A 59 8.95 -15.32 -4.97
N PRO A 60 9.57 -16.04 -4.01
CA PRO A 60 10.41 -15.44 -2.98
C PRO A 60 11.68 -14.76 -3.55
N ASN A 61 12.07 -15.07 -4.79
CA ASN A 61 13.20 -14.45 -5.48
C ASN A 61 12.82 -13.16 -6.22
N ASN A 62 11.55 -12.72 -6.16
CA ASN A 62 11.11 -11.49 -6.81
C ASN A 62 11.58 -10.25 -6.02
N GLN A 63 12.62 -9.60 -6.56
CA GLN A 63 13.20 -8.38 -5.97
C GLN A 63 12.45 -7.10 -6.36
N VAL A 64 11.48 -7.16 -7.28
CA VAL A 64 10.78 -5.98 -7.83
C VAL A 64 9.52 -5.62 -7.04
N ILE A 65 8.72 -6.63 -6.67
CA ILE A 65 7.49 -6.42 -5.89
C ILE A 65 7.82 -6.36 -4.40
N GLY A 66 8.52 -7.37 -3.86
CA GLY A 66 8.94 -7.38 -2.47
C GLY A 66 7.82 -7.06 -1.48
N ASP A 67 8.04 -6.04 -0.66
CA ASP A 67 7.13 -5.57 0.40
C ASP A 67 6.00 -4.65 -0.09
N ARG A 68 5.91 -4.43 -1.41
CA ARG A 68 4.82 -3.69 -2.06
C ARG A 68 3.56 -4.53 -2.21
N ALA A 69 3.68 -5.85 -2.26
CA ALA A 69 2.53 -6.75 -2.20
C ALA A 69 2.06 -6.90 -0.76
N PHE A 70 0.76 -7.02 -0.56
CA PHE A 70 0.19 -7.27 0.77
C PHE A 70 0.54 -8.66 1.32
N SER A 71 0.65 -9.67 0.45
CA SER A 71 0.91 -11.05 0.87
C SER A 71 1.45 -11.89 -0.30
N ASN A 72 1.96 -13.08 0.03
CA ASN A 72 2.21 -14.15 -0.92
C ASN A 72 0.95 -15.02 -1.16
N ASP A 73 -0.10 -14.89 -0.33
CA ASP A 73 -1.38 -15.56 -0.50
C ASP A 73 -2.35 -14.68 -1.31
N PRO A 74 -2.81 -15.15 -2.50
CA PRO A 74 -3.76 -14.42 -3.32
C PRO A 74 -5.08 -14.07 -2.63
N GLN A 75 -5.57 -14.90 -1.70
CA GLN A 75 -6.83 -14.61 -1.00
C GLN A 75 -6.68 -13.42 -0.05
N THR A 76 -5.56 -13.36 0.67
CA THR A 76 -5.23 -12.20 1.50
C THR A 76 -5.02 -10.95 0.64
N VAL A 77 -4.31 -11.03 -0.48
CA VAL A 77 -4.14 -9.90 -1.41
C VAL A 77 -5.49 -9.40 -1.90
N SER A 78 -6.38 -10.29 -2.33
CA SER A 78 -7.72 -9.92 -2.79
C SER A 78 -8.51 -9.15 -1.74
N ARG A 79 -8.49 -9.61 -0.47
CA ARG A 79 -9.21 -8.93 0.62
C ARG A 79 -8.66 -7.55 0.93
N MET A 80 -7.34 -7.39 0.90
CA MET A 80 -6.67 -6.11 1.19
C MET A 80 -6.87 -5.09 0.07
N VAL A 81 -6.84 -5.54 -1.18
CA VAL A 81 -7.01 -4.68 -2.37
C VAL A 81 -8.44 -4.20 -2.54
N SER A 82 -9.43 -5.00 -2.12
CA SER A 82 -10.85 -4.66 -2.25
C SER A 82 -11.41 -3.82 -1.09
N ALA A 83 -10.57 -3.47 -0.12
CA ALA A 83 -10.96 -2.75 1.09
C ALA A 83 -11.50 -1.33 0.80
#